data_AF-A0A4Q7MSE6-F1
#
_entry.id   AF-A0A4Q7MSE6-F1
#
_cell.length_a   1.000
_cell.length_b   1.000
_cell.length_c   1.000
_cell.angle_alpha   90.00
_cell.angle_beta   90.00
_cell.angle_gamma   90.00
#
_symmetry.space_group_name_H-M   'P 1'
#
loop_
_entity.id
_entity.type
_entity.pdbx_description
1 polymer ?
#
loop_
_entity_poly.entity_id
_entity_poly.type
_entity_poly.pdbx_seq_one_letter_code
_entity_poly.pdbx_strand_id
1 'polypeptide(L)'
;MIDKKESEAAKYKLGLALKTILDKNKAIAEENKQKGIKDPNLISSFGKLETNTGLRKATIVDIVSAKRKAEFPSVAAILAAFDLSLSDFGKIYDNITDSQITSYKLELSKAKKERTQKKK
;
A
#
# COMPACT_ATOMS: atom_id res chain seq x y z
N MET A 1 25.50 -2.30 8.26
CA MET A 1 24.44 -2.09 9.28
C MET A 1 23.60 -0.94 8.77
N ILE A 2 22.31 -1.13 8.43
CA ILE A 2 21.46 -0.04 7.95
C ILE A 2 21.11 0.85 9.14
N ASP A 3 21.24 2.17 9.01
CA ASP A 3 20.91 3.11 10.08
C ASP A 3 19.41 3.03 10.42
N LYS A 4 19.02 3.20 11.69
CA LYS A 4 17.60 3.13 12.09
C LYS A 4 16.74 4.14 11.32
N LYS A 5 17.29 5.31 10.95
CA LYS A 5 16.58 6.31 10.15
C LYS A 5 16.37 5.86 8.71
N GLU A 6 17.37 5.23 8.10
CA GLU A 6 17.27 4.67 6.74
C GLU A 6 16.26 3.52 6.69
N SER A 7 16.26 2.65 7.71
CA SER A 7 15.28 1.57 7.81
C SER A 7 13.85 2.07 7.97
N GLU A 8 13.63 3.19 8.67
CA GLU A 8 12.31 3.82 8.78
C GLU A 8 11.89 4.45 7.44
N ALA A 9 12.78 5.19 6.77
CA ALA A 9 12.50 5.79 5.47
C ALA A 9 12.09 4.72 4.44
N ALA A 10 12.83 3.61 4.36
CA ALA A 10 12.53 2.50 3.47
C ALA A 10 11.14 1.89 3.73
N LYS A 11 10.73 1.78 5.00
CA LYS A 11 9.39 1.30 5.39
C LYS A 11 8.28 2.22 4.90
N TYR A 12 8.43 3.54 5.05
CA TYR A 12 7.44 4.50 4.52
C TYR A 12 7.39 4.50 3.00
N LYS A 13 8.56 4.44 2.35
CA LYS A 13 8.65 4.36 0.89
C LYS A 13 7.96 3.11 0.34
N LEU A 14 8.15 1.96 0.99
CA LEU A 14 7.47 0.70 0.65
C LEU A 14 5.96 0.80 0.83
N GLY A 15 5.51 1.30 1.98
CA GLY A 15 4.10 1.49 2.27
C GLY A 15 3.41 2.41 1.25
N LEU A 16 4.08 3.51 0.89
CA LEU A 16 3.61 4.46 -0.12
C LEU A 16 3.54 3.82 -1.52
N ALA A 17 4.56 3.07 -1.94
CA ALA A 17 4.56 2.39 -3.23
C ALA A 17 3.35 1.43 -3.37
N LEU A 18 3.11 0.61 -2.35
CA LEU A 18 1.96 -0.29 -2.32
C LEU A 18 0.62 0.46 -2.29
N LYS A 19 0.56 1.58 -1.56
CA LYS A 19 -0.63 2.47 -1.56
C LYS A 19 -0.87 3.04 -2.96
N THR A 20 0.16 3.50 -3.66
CA THR A 20 0.05 4.06 -5.01
C THR A 20 -0.50 3.02 -5.99
N ILE A 21 -0.04 1.77 -5.92
CA ILE A 21 -0.57 0.67 -6.75
C ILE A 21 -2.07 0.45 -6.44
N LEU A 22 -2.41 0.33 -5.17
CA LEU A 22 -3.80 0.11 -4.75
C LEU A 22 -4.73 1.27 -5.16
N ASP A 23 -4.27 2.51 -5.03
CA ASP A 23 -5.06 3.70 -5.38
C ASP A 23 -5.25 3.82 -6.90
N LYS A 24 -4.26 3.43 -7.71
CA LYS A 24 -4.44 3.27 -9.17
C LYS A 24 -5.51 2.25 -9.51
N ASN A 25 -5.49 1.08 -8.88
CA ASN A 25 -6.50 0.06 -9.12
C ASN A 25 -7.90 0.49 -8.66
N LYS A 26 -8.01 1.28 -7.60
CA LYS A 26 -9.29 1.89 -7.20
C LYS A 26 -9.81 2.86 -8.27
N ALA A 27 -8.95 3.70 -8.82
CA ALA A 27 -9.34 4.64 -9.88
C ALA A 27 -9.89 3.88 -11.11
N ILE A 28 -9.19 2.81 -11.53
CA ILE A 28 -9.66 1.92 -12.61
C ILE A 28 -11.00 1.27 -12.24
N ALA A 29 -11.18 0.83 -10.99
CA ALA A 29 -12.42 0.21 -10.56
C ALA A 29 -13.62 1.19 -10.60
N GLU A 30 -13.42 2.45 -10.22
CA GLU A 30 -14.44 3.48 -10.32
C GLU A 30 -14.76 3.82 -11.78
N GLU A 31 -13.76 3.91 -12.65
CA GLU A 31 -13.95 4.11 -14.08
C GLU A 31 -14.73 2.96 -14.72
N ASN A 32 -14.37 1.71 -14.42
CA ASN A 32 -15.07 0.51 -14.88
C ASN A 32 -16.53 0.51 -14.43
N LYS A 33 -16.80 0.90 -13.19
CA LYS A 33 -18.16 1.02 -12.65
C LYS A 33 -18.99 2.04 -13.43
N GLN A 34 -18.42 3.20 -13.79
CA GLN A 34 -19.11 4.20 -14.61
C GLN A 34 -19.42 3.69 -16.02
N LYS A 35 -18.56 2.83 -16.56
CA LYS A 35 -18.73 2.19 -17.88
C LYS A 35 -19.58 0.91 -17.85
N GLY A 36 -20.06 0.50 -16.67
CA GLY A 36 -20.80 -0.78 -16.50
C GLY A 36 -19.93 -2.04 -16.67
N ILE A 37 -18.60 -1.90 -16.67
CA ILE A 37 -17.64 -3.00 -16.79
C ILE A 37 -17.45 -3.65 -15.42
N LYS A 38 -17.63 -4.97 -15.33
CA LYS A 38 -17.31 -5.75 -14.13
C LYS A 38 -15.98 -6.44 -14.30
N ASP A 39 -14.99 -6.01 -13.53
CA ASP A 39 -13.69 -6.66 -13.44
C ASP A 39 -13.53 -7.31 -12.04
N PRO A 40 -13.83 -8.62 -11.91
CA PRO A 40 -13.72 -9.32 -10.63
C PRO A 40 -12.26 -9.44 -10.17
N ASN A 41 -11.32 -9.51 -11.11
CA ASN A 41 -9.90 -9.77 -10.86
C ASN A 41 -9.16 -8.51 -10.42
N LEU A 42 -9.67 -7.31 -10.74
CA LEU A 42 -9.07 -6.06 -10.31
C LEU A 42 -9.05 -5.92 -8.77
N ILE A 43 -7.84 -5.90 -8.21
CA ILE A 43 -7.61 -5.72 -6.78
C ILE A 43 -7.67 -4.24 -6.39
N SER A 44 -8.83 -3.79 -5.92
CA SER A 44 -9.08 -2.40 -5.52
C SER A 44 -9.29 -2.20 -4.01
N SER A 45 -9.22 -3.26 -3.20
CA SER A 45 -9.43 -3.15 -1.75
C SER A 45 -8.52 -4.09 -0.95
N PHE A 46 -8.30 -3.76 0.33
CA PHE A 46 -7.56 -4.63 1.24
C PHE A 46 -8.25 -5.98 1.49
N GLY A 47 -9.58 -6.05 1.35
CA GLY A 47 -10.31 -7.33 1.43
C GLY A 47 -9.98 -8.23 0.25
N LYS A 48 -9.95 -7.66 -0.97
CA LYS A 48 -9.51 -8.41 -2.16
C LYS A 48 -8.05 -8.86 -2.04
N LEU A 49 -7.17 -8.01 -1.50
CA LEU A 49 -5.79 -8.40 -1.21
C LEU A 49 -5.70 -9.57 -0.24
N GLU A 50 -6.48 -9.57 0.85
CA GLU A 50 -6.51 -10.69 1.80
C GLU A 50 -6.90 -12.00 1.11
N THR A 51 -7.95 -11.98 0.29
CA THR A 51 -8.38 -13.16 -0.48
C THR A 51 -7.32 -13.68 -1.45
N ASN A 52 -6.55 -12.78 -2.09
CA ASN A 52 -5.58 -13.16 -3.12
C ASN A 52 -4.17 -13.43 -2.60
N THR A 53 -3.82 -12.93 -1.41
CA THR A 53 -2.48 -13.09 -0.81
C THR A 53 -2.45 -14.13 0.31
N GLY A 54 -3.60 -14.48 0.89
CA GLY A 54 -3.68 -15.25 2.14
C GLY A 54 -3.20 -14.49 3.38
N LEU A 55 -2.76 -13.24 3.24
CA LEU A 55 -2.36 -12.40 4.36
C LEU A 55 -3.59 -11.80 5.02
N ARG A 56 -3.61 -11.77 6.36
CA ARG A 56 -4.67 -11.07 7.10
C ARG A 56 -4.73 -9.60 6.67
N LYS A 57 -5.93 -9.08 6.42
CA LYS A 57 -6.17 -7.67 6.06
C LYS A 57 -5.47 -6.69 6.99
N ALA A 58 -5.47 -6.96 8.30
CA ALA A 58 -4.77 -6.14 9.30
C ALA A 58 -3.26 -6.06 9.03
N THR A 59 -2.64 -7.18 8.64
CA THR A 59 -1.21 -7.23 8.28
C THR A 59 -0.93 -6.40 7.04
N ILE A 60 -1.76 -6.52 6.01
CA ILE A 60 -1.62 -5.73 4.77
C ILE A 60 -1.76 -4.24 5.08
N VAL A 61 -2.77 -3.86 5.87
CA VAL A 61 -2.99 -2.48 6.29
C VAL A 61 -1.81 -1.94 7.08
N ASP A 62 -1.22 -2.73 7.98
CA ASP A 62 -0.07 -2.31 8.78
C ASP A 62 1.21 -2.17 7.94
N ILE A 63 1.41 -3.04 6.94
CA ILE A 63 2.51 -2.91 5.97
C ILE A 63 2.33 -1.63 5.15
N VAL A 64 1.16 -1.46 4.52
CA VAL A 64 0.86 -0.30 3.68
C VAL A 64 0.97 0.99 4.49
N SER A 65 0.43 1.01 5.72
CA SER A 65 0.50 2.18 6.61
C SER A 65 1.85 2.36 7.32
N ALA A 66 2.90 1.62 6.92
CA ALA A 66 4.23 1.68 7.52
C ALA A 66 4.27 1.52 9.06
N LYS A 67 3.31 0.77 9.62
CA LYS A 67 3.24 0.49 11.07
C LYS A 67 4.11 -0.70 11.48
N ARG A 68 4.38 -1.60 10.52
CA ARG A 68 5.28 -2.74 10.70
C ARG A 68 6.28 -2.80 9.57
N LYS A 69 7.43 -3.42 9.84
CA LYS A 69 8.34 -3.86 8.79
C LYS A 69 7.67 -4.98 8.00
N ALA A 70 7.80 -4.92 6.68
CA ALA A 70 7.33 -5.98 5.80
C ALA A 70 8.45 -6.98 5.59
N GLU A 71 8.12 -8.27 5.72
CA GLU A 71 9.01 -9.35 5.30
C GLU A 71 8.88 -9.55 3.80
N PHE A 72 9.99 -9.90 3.14
CA PHE A 72 10.02 -10.07 1.68
C PHE A 72 8.93 -11.02 1.14
N PRO A 73 8.64 -12.19 1.76
CA PRO A 73 7.55 -13.05 1.30
C PRO A 73 6.18 -12.36 1.30
N SER A 74 5.91 -11.48 2.26
CA SER A 74 4.66 -10.70 2.29
C SER A 74 4.60 -9.68 1.17
N VAL A 75 5.73 -9.02 0.87
CA VAL A 75 5.83 -8.09 -0.26
C VAL A 75 5.62 -8.84 -1.57
N ALA A 76 6.32 -9.97 -1.77
CA ALA A 76 6.19 -10.80 -2.96
C ALA A 76 4.75 -11.30 -3.18
N ALA A 77 4.06 -11.76 -2.12
CA ALA A 77 2.66 -12.16 -2.21
C ALA A 77 1.74 -11.00 -2.62
N ILE A 78 1.95 -9.80 -2.06
CA ILE A 78 1.16 -8.62 -2.43
C ILE A 78 1.40 -8.23 -3.90
N LEU A 79 2.65 -8.27 -4.38
CA LEU A 79 2.97 -7.95 -5.77
C LEU A 79 2.39 -8.97 -6.75
N ALA A 80 2.48 -10.25 -6.43
CA ALA A 80 1.86 -11.31 -7.23
C ALA A 80 0.34 -11.14 -7.31
N ALA A 81 -0.32 -10.75 -6.21
CA ALA A 81 -1.76 -10.45 -6.23
C ALA A 81 -2.12 -9.24 -7.10
N PHE A 82 -1.19 -8.32 -7.34
CA PHE A 82 -1.35 -7.22 -8.28
C PHE A 82 -0.93 -7.55 -9.71
N ASP A 83 -0.48 -8.77 -9.97
CA ASP A 83 0.13 -9.18 -11.24
C ASP A 83 1.34 -8.30 -11.62
N LEU A 84 2.14 -7.92 -10.61
CA LEU A 84 3.32 -7.07 -10.77
C LEU A 84 4.60 -7.85 -10.49
N SER A 85 5.61 -7.64 -11.34
CA SER A 85 6.96 -8.10 -11.08
C SER A 85 7.67 -7.22 -10.02
N LEU A 86 8.74 -7.75 -9.41
CA LEU A 86 9.62 -6.95 -8.56
C LEU A 86 10.25 -5.77 -9.31
N SER A 87 10.52 -5.93 -10.61
CA SER A 87 11.09 -4.86 -11.44
C SER A 87 10.08 -3.73 -11.65
N ASP A 88 8.80 -4.04 -11.85
CA ASP A 88 7.75 -3.01 -11.99
C ASP A 88 7.50 -2.30 -10.67
N PHE A 89 7.52 -3.04 -9.56
CA PHE A 89 7.52 -2.45 -8.24
C PHE A 89 8.72 -1.54 -8.01
N GLY A 90 9.93 -1.96 -8.41
CA GLY A 90 11.16 -1.17 -8.30
C GLY A 90 11.03 0.18 -8.99
N LYS A 91 10.49 0.23 -10.21
CA LYS A 91 10.22 1.50 -10.93
C LYS A 91 9.30 2.43 -10.14
N ILE A 92 8.26 1.90 -9.50
CA ILE A 92 7.35 2.70 -8.68
C ILE A 92 8.05 3.16 -7.40
N TYR A 93 8.77 2.26 -6.75
CA TYR A 93 9.51 2.52 -5.54
C TYR A 93 10.56 3.61 -5.76
N ASP A 94 11.41 3.49 -6.76
CA ASP A 94 12.52 4.39 -7.02
C ASP A 94 12.06 5.81 -7.38
N ASN A 95 10.91 5.94 -8.03
CA ASN A 95 10.29 7.22 -8.37
C ASN A 95 9.67 7.97 -7.17
N ILE A 96 9.58 7.34 -5.98
CA ILE A 96 9.08 8.03 -4.79
C ILE A 96 10.14 8.98 -4.23
N THR A 97 9.76 10.25 -4.16
CA THR A 97 10.55 11.35 -3.60
C THR A 97 10.36 11.53 -2.10
N ASP A 98 11.32 12.19 -1.44
CA ASP A 98 11.25 12.50 -0.01
C ASP A 98 10.07 13.40 0.36
N SER A 99 9.66 14.30 -0.55
CA SER A 99 8.49 15.17 -0.35
C SER A 99 7.20 14.36 -0.31
N GLN A 100 7.07 13.34 -1.18
CA GLN A 100 5.94 12.42 -1.16
C GLN A 100 5.93 11.56 0.12
N ILE A 101 7.10 11.08 0.58
CA ILE A 101 7.23 10.36 1.85
C ILE A 101 6.79 11.25 3.03
N THR A 102 7.19 12.52 3.03
CA THR A 102 6.83 13.47 4.08
C THR A 102 5.33 13.74 4.09
N SER A 103 4.73 14.00 2.93
CA SER A 103 3.28 14.14 2.77
C SER A 103 2.54 12.90 3.27
N TYR A 104 3.04 11.71 2.91
CA TYR A 104 2.45 10.45 3.34
C TYR A 104 2.50 10.23 4.86
N LYS A 105 3.62 10.59 5.51
CA LYS A 105 3.72 10.58 6.99
C LYS A 105 2.68 11.50 7.62
N LEU A 106 2.48 12.69 7.06
CA LEU A 106 1.47 13.64 7.54
C LEU A 106 0.05 13.08 7.39
N GLU A 107 -0.29 12.50 6.23
CA GLU A 107 -1.58 11.83 6.00
C GLU A 107 -1.86 10.74 7.05
N LEU A 108 -0.89 9.85 7.30
CA LEU A 108 -1.03 8.80 8.31
C LEU A 108 -1.22 9.36 9.72
N SER A 109 -0.53 10.45 10.05
CA SER A 109 -0.65 11.11 11.35
C SER A 109 -2.04 11.73 11.56
N LYS A 110 -2.61 12.37 10.51
CA LYS A 110 -3.97 12.93 10.53
C LYS A 110 -5.01 11.83 10.71
N ALA A 111 -4.92 10.76 9.90
CA ALA A 111 -5.82 9.62 9.99
C ALA A 111 -5.77 8.93 11.37
N LYS A 112 -4.60 8.92 12.04
CA LYS A 112 -4.48 8.42 13.42
C LYS A 112 -5.22 9.32 14.41
N LYS A 113 -5.08 10.65 14.31
CA LYS A 113 -5.75 11.61 15.19
C LYS A 113 -7.27 11.53 15.09
N GLU A 114 -7.80 11.48 13.87
CA GLU A 114 -9.25 11.38 13.62
C GLU A 114 -9.87 10.11 14.22
N ARG A 115 -9.17 8.97 14.12
CA ARG A 115 -9.64 7.70 14.71
C ARG A 115 -9.66 7.74 16.24
N THR A 116 -8.73 8.43 16.87
CA THR A 116 -8.69 8.60 18.34
C THR A 116 -9.81 9.52 18.82
N GLN A 117 -10.14 10.56 18.05
CA GLN A 117 -11.23 11.49 18.37
C GLN A 117 -12.61 10.84 18.26
N LYS A 118 -12.84 9.98 17.24
CA LYS A 118 -14.12 9.25 17.08
C LYS A 118 -14.39 8.16 18.12
N LYS A 119 -13.40 7.83 18.96
CA LYS A 119 -13.52 6.83 20.04
C LYS A 119 -13.75 7.45 21.43
N LYS A 120 -13.75 8.78 21.51
CA LYS A 120 -14.15 9.54 22.69
C LYS A 120 -15.58 10.01 22.49
#